data_AF-A0A815V1J2-F1
#
_entry.id   AF-A0A815V1J2-F1
#
_cell.length_a   1.000
_cell.length_b   1.000
_cell.length_c   1.000
_cell.angle_alpha   90.00
_cell.angle_beta   90.00
_cell.angle_gamma   90.00
#
_symmetry.space_group_name_H-M   'P 1'
#
loop_
_entity.id
_entity.type
_entity.pdbx_description
1 polymer ?
#
loop_
_entity_poly.entity_id
_entity_poly.type
_entity_poly.pdbx_seq_one_letter_code
_entity_poly.pdbx_strand_id
1 'polypeptide(L)'
;EYYELLCRSFLQAYGYENIPLLYKLEQLHLFHVKRSCDIPIPTNANTSAGSRGEALLKMGKQVAQNLTDKAQTQKTFFQFMRKKLNLTPDLNQQVKTTPGPDMADVFGSFYVPLSCRLIEEGLINEQKLLQFQHELIQRGYPGAEDLFQQRSSGMSTRSQYHDNQQSILIVFIGGCTQSEINALRMLAMSKSNTKLQFYFAPTNLWTHTRLLQEIETSQ
;
A
#
# COMPACT_ATOMS: atom_id res chain seq x y z
N GLU A 1 6.14 -0.39 -24.96
CA GLU A 1 6.99 0.60 -25.63
C GLU A 1 7.94 1.33 -24.67
N TYR A 2 7.47 2.16 -23.72
CA TYR A 2 8.38 2.90 -22.81
C TYR A 2 9.30 2.03 -21.94
N TYR A 3 8.84 0.86 -21.49
CA TYR A 3 9.65 -0.06 -20.68
C TYR A 3 10.89 -0.55 -21.43
N GLU A 4 10.71 -1.06 -22.65
CA GLU A 4 11.80 -1.58 -23.48
C GLU A 4 12.80 -0.49 -23.87
N LEU A 5 12.30 0.73 -24.16
CA LEU A 5 13.15 1.88 -24.43
C LEU A 5 14.02 2.22 -23.21
N LEU A 6 13.44 2.26 -22.01
CA LEU A 6 14.17 2.53 -20.78
C LEU A 6 15.22 1.45 -20.51
N CYS A 7 14.88 0.16 -20.64
CA CYS A 7 15.83 -0.94 -20.49
C CYS A 7 16.99 -0.80 -21.48
N ARG A 8 16.70 -0.54 -22.76
CA ARG A 8 17.72 -0.38 -23.79
C ARG A 8 18.64 0.81 -23.49
N SER A 9 18.07 1.98 -23.18
CA SER A 9 18.85 3.17 -22.86
C SER A 9 19.70 2.97 -21.60
N PHE A 10 19.17 2.31 -20.58
CA PHE A 10 19.90 1.98 -19.37
C PHE A 10 21.08 1.05 -19.64
N LEU A 11 20.87 -0.07 -20.34
CA LEU A 11 21.94 -1.02 -20.68
C LEU A 11 23.01 -0.41 -21.60
N GLN A 12 22.61 0.49 -22.51
CA GLN A 12 23.56 1.23 -23.34
C GLN A 12 24.43 2.21 -22.55
N ALA A 13 23.89 2.83 -21.50
CA ALA A 13 24.60 3.82 -20.70
C ALA A 13 25.43 3.20 -19.56
N TYR A 14 24.92 2.14 -18.93
CA TYR A 14 25.48 1.56 -17.70
C TYR A 14 26.07 0.16 -17.90
N GLY A 15 25.97 -0.41 -19.11
CA GLY A 15 26.54 -1.71 -19.45
C GLY A 15 25.55 -2.88 -19.37
N TYR A 16 25.82 -3.92 -20.17
CA TYR A 16 24.97 -5.11 -20.31
C TYR A 16 25.11 -6.10 -19.15
N GLU A 17 26.12 -5.91 -18.29
CA GLU A 17 26.28 -6.61 -17.01
C GLU A 17 25.09 -6.42 -16.07
N ASN A 18 24.28 -5.37 -16.27
CA ASN A 18 23.09 -5.10 -15.46
C ASN A 18 21.82 -5.84 -15.92
N ILE A 19 21.89 -6.68 -16.96
CA ILE A 19 20.75 -7.52 -17.37
C ILE A 19 20.21 -8.37 -16.20
N PRO A 20 21.05 -9.07 -15.40
CA PRO A 20 20.56 -9.84 -14.25
C PRO A 20 19.86 -8.97 -13.21
N LEU A 21 20.33 -7.73 -12.98
CA LEU A 21 19.66 -6.79 -12.07
C LEU A 21 18.25 -6.44 -12.57
N LEU A 22 18.10 -6.11 -13.86
CA LEU A 22 16.77 -5.83 -14.45
C LEU A 22 15.84 -7.04 -14.33
N TYR A 23 16.36 -8.25 -14.56
CA TYR A 23 15.61 -9.49 -14.42
C TYR A 23 15.15 -9.73 -12.97
N LYS A 24 16.03 -9.53 -11.99
CA LYS A 24 15.66 -9.66 -10.55
C LYS A 24 14.62 -8.62 -10.14
N LEU A 25 14.75 -7.37 -10.61
CA LEU A 25 13.75 -6.33 -10.34
C LEU A 25 12.39 -6.68 -10.96
N GLU A 26 12.36 -7.34 -12.11
CA GLU A 26 11.13 -7.87 -12.72
C GLU A 26 10.54 -9.00 -11.87
N GLN A 27 11.37 -9.96 -11.42
CA GLN A 27 10.95 -11.07 -10.54
C GLN A 27 10.37 -10.58 -9.21
N LEU A 28 10.93 -9.50 -8.65
CA LEU A 28 10.44 -8.87 -7.42
C LEU A 28 9.24 -7.94 -7.67
N HIS A 29 8.72 -7.86 -8.90
CA HIS A 29 7.66 -6.95 -9.32
C HIS A 29 7.95 -5.46 -9.07
N LEU A 30 9.21 -5.09 -8.88
CA LEU A 30 9.64 -3.70 -8.69
C LEU A 30 9.80 -2.95 -10.02
N PHE A 31 10.14 -3.68 -11.09
CA PHE A 31 10.33 -3.10 -12.42
C PHE A 31 9.84 -4.04 -13.51
N HIS A 32 8.55 -3.91 -13.86
CA HIS A 32 7.89 -4.79 -14.82
C HIS A 32 6.99 -4.01 -15.78
N VAL A 33 6.70 -4.61 -16.93
CA VAL A 33 5.67 -4.12 -17.84
C VAL A 33 4.32 -4.31 -17.17
N LYS A 34 3.54 -3.23 -17.04
CA LYS A 34 2.14 -3.32 -16.60
C LYS A 34 1.37 -4.20 -17.60
N ARG A 35 1.02 -5.42 -17.21
CA ARG A 35 0.20 -6.30 -18.04
C ARG A 35 -1.26 -6.05 -17.72
N SER A 36 -2.14 -6.16 -18.72
CA SER A 36 -3.58 -5.95 -18.55
C SER A 36 -4.23 -6.91 -17.53
N CYS A 37 -3.53 -7.98 -17.16
CA CYS A 37 -3.93 -8.98 -16.16
C CYS A 37 -3.56 -8.62 -14.71
N ASP A 38 -2.75 -7.59 -14.47
CA ASP A 38 -2.40 -7.14 -13.10
C ASP A 38 -3.51 -6.26 -12.47
N ILE A 39 -4.65 -6.19 -13.17
CA ILE A 39 -5.86 -5.51 -12.76
C ILE A 39 -6.75 -6.57 -12.13
N PRO A 40 -7.08 -6.45 -10.84
CA PRO A 40 -7.99 -7.37 -10.21
C PRO A 40 -9.35 -7.34 -10.92
N ILE A 41 -9.72 -8.48 -11.49
CA ILE A 41 -11.02 -8.65 -12.12
C ILE A 41 -12.06 -8.67 -10.97
N PRO A 42 -13.09 -7.81 -10.98
CA PRO A 42 -14.14 -7.87 -10.00
C PRO A 42 -14.91 -9.18 -10.21
N THR A 43 -14.75 -10.14 -9.29
CA THR A 43 -15.46 -11.42 -9.31
C THR A 43 -16.89 -11.25 -8.83
N ASN A 44 -17.71 -10.57 -9.63
CA ASN A 44 -19.16 -10.56 -9.46
C ASN A 44 -19.79 -11.20 -10.71
N ALA A 45 -19.74 -12.52 -10.80
CA ALA A 45 -20.44 -13.28 -11.84
C ALA A 45 -21.10 -14.54 -11.27
N ASN A 46 -22.20 -14.34 -10.54
CA ASN A 46 -23.23 -15.36 -10.42
C ASN A 46 -24.13 -15.21 -11.65
N THR A 47 -23.94 -16.03 -12.68
CA THR A 47 -24.91 -16.11 -13.78
C THR A 47 -25.09 -17.56 -14.17
N SER A 48 -26.27 -18.07 -13.88
CA SER A 48 -26.70 -19.43 -14.17
C SER A 48 -26.75 -19.70 -15.67
N ALA A 49 -26.30 -20.90 -16.04
CA ALA A 49 -26.24 -21.38 -17.42
C ALA A 49 -27.63 -21.55 -18.03
N GLY A 50 -27.84 -20.97 -19.22
CA GLY A 50 -29.07 -21.15 -20.00
C GLY A 50 -29.01 -20.51 -21.39
N SER A 51 -28.57 -21.30 -22.38
CA SER A 51 -28.83 -21.24 -23.83
C SER A 51 -29.22 -19.89 -24.49
N ARG A 52 -28.33 -19.35 -25.35
CA ARG A 52 -28.63 -18.90 -26.74
C ARG A 52 -27.41 -18.19 -27.38
N GLY A 53 -26.65 -18.94 -28.18
CA GLY A 53 -25.27 -18.66 -28.60
C GLY A 53 -25.00 -17.51 -29.58
N GLU A 54 -25.99 -16.72 -30.01
CA GLU A 54 -25.74 -15.63 -30.99
C GLU A 54 -25.95 -14.21 -30.43
N ALA A 55 -26.92 -14.02 -29.52
CA ALA A 55 -27.04 -12.77 -28.76
C ALA A 55 -25.86 -12.59 -27.78
N LEU A 56 -25.34 -13.70 -27.26
CA LEU A 56 -24.16 -13.77 -26.40
C LEU A 56 -22.85 -13.39 -27.12
N LEU A 57 -22.76 -13.47 -28.45
CA LEU A 57 -21.53 -13.09 -29.16
C LEU A 57 -21.48 -11.58 -29.46
N LYS A 58 -22.63 -10.95 -29.74
CA LYS A 58 -22.74 -9.47 -29.85
C LYS A 58 -22.72 -8.79 -28.47
N MET A 59 -23.46 -9.32 -27.49
CA MET A 59 -23.29 -8.88 -26.09
C MET A 59 -21.90 -9.24 -25.57
N GLY A 60 -21.31 -10.37 -25.96
CA GLY A 60 -19.95 -10.75 -25.55
C GLY A 60 -18.89 -9.80 -26.06
N LYS A 61 -19.02 -9.29 -27.30
CA LYS A 61 -18.13 -8.24 -27.85
C LYS A 61 -18.34 -6.88 -27.18
N GLN A 62 -19.59 -6.47 -26.93
CA GLN A 62 -19.88 -5.23 -26.20
C GLN A 62 -19.54 -5.31 -24.71
N VAL A 63 -19.73 -6.46 -24.06
CA VAL A 63 -19.34 -6.72 -22.67
C VAL A 63 -17.82 -6.82 -22.58
N ALA A 64 -17.13 -7.45 -23.54
CA ALA A 64 -15.67 -7.43 -23.62
C ALA A 64 -15.11 -6.01 -23.85
N GLN A 65 -15.72 -5.20 -24.71
CA GLN A 65 -15.35 -3.79 -24.87
C GLN A 65 -15.62 -2.97 -23.59
N ASN A 66 -16.79 -3.12 -22.97
CA ASN A 66 -17.11 -2.46 -21.70
C ASN A 66 -16.25 -2.96 -20.53
N LEU A 67 -15.81 -4.23 -20.54
CA LEU A 67 -14.84 -4.78 -19.59
C LEU A 67 -13.43 -4.26 -19.84
N THR A 68 -13.07 -4.00 -21.10
CA THR A 68 -11.79 -3.39 -21.49
C THR A 68 -11.76 -1.92 -21.10
N ASP A 69 -12.84 -1.18 -21.32
CA ASP A 69 -13.00 0.22 -20.87
C ASP A 69 -13.10 0.31 -19.34
N LYS A 70 -13.74 -0.66 -18.67
CA LYS A 70 -13.77 -0.78 -17.21
C LYS A 70 -12.42 -1.19 -16.63
N ALA A 71 -11.66 -2.05 -17.30
CA ALA A 71 -10.29 -2.42 -16.93
C ALA A 71 -9.34 -1.22 -17.12
N GLN A 72 -9.49 -0.43 -18.19
CA GLN A 72 -8.75 0.81 -18.40
C GLN A 72 -9.09 1.89 -17.38
N THR A 73 -10.32 1.92 -16.85
CA THR A 73 -10.73 2.85 -15.78
C THR A 73 -10.48 2.33 -14.36
N GLN A 74 -9.99 1.10 -14.19
CA GLN A 74 -9.53 0.65 -12.88
C GLN A 74 -8.27 1.42 -12.48
N LYS A 75 -8.44 2.25 -11.46
CA LYS A 75 -7.33 2.94 -10.80
C LYS A 75 -6.30 1.91 -10.36
N THR A 76 -5.02 2.20 -10.57
CA THR A 76 -3.96 1.35 -10.02
C THR A 76 -4.13 1.23 -8.51
N PHE A 77 -3.64 0.14 -7.91
CA PHE A 77 -3.64 -0.03 -6.46
C PHE A 77 -3.19 1.26 -5.76
N PHE A 78 -2.04 1.81 -6.16
CA PHE A 78 -1.54 3.07 -5.59
C PHE A 78 -2.49 4.26 -5.77
N GLN A 79 -3.13 4.44 -6.93
CA GLN A 79 -4.09 5.54 -7.15
C GLN A 79 -5.34 5.39 -6.25
N PHE A 80 -5.80 4.16 -6.05
CA PHE A 80 -6.88 3.86 -5.12
C PHE A 80 -6.46 4.19 -3.68
N MET A 81 -5.32 3.65 -3.23
CA MET A 81 -4.77 3.88 -1.89
C MET A 81 -4.53 5.35 -1.62
N ARG A 82 -3.93 6.06 -2.58
CA ARG A 82 -3.64 7.50 -2.51
C ARG A 82 -4.87 8.31 -2.17
N LYS A 83 -5.98 8.06 -2.88
CA LYS A 83 -7.24 8.78 -2.64
C LYS A 83 -7.91 8.32 -1.35
N LYS A 84 -7.96 7.01 -1.10
CA LYS A 84 -8.69 6.42 0.03
C LYS A 84 -8.06 6.81 1.38
N LEU A 85 -6.73 6.82 1.45
CA LEU A 85 -5.97 7.07 2.67
C LEU A 85 -5.35 8.49 2.72
N ASN A 86 -5.70 9.36 1.78
CA ASN A 86 -5.13 10.71 1.68
C ASN A 86 -3.59 10.70 1.77
N LEU A 87 -2.94 9.89 0.93
CA LEU A 87 -1.48 9.74 0.96
C LEU A 87 -0.75 10.98 0.44
N THR A 88 -1.43 11.83 -0.34
CA THR A 88 -0.90 13.11 -0.80
C THR A 88 -1.83 14.21 -0.31
N PRO A 89 -1.54 14.87 0.82
CA PRO A 89 -2.38 15.94 1.32
C PRO A 89 -2.44 17.09 0.31
N ASP A 90 -3.61 17.73 0.20
CA ASP A 90 -3.78 18.88 -0.68
C ASP A 90 -3.02 20.09 -0.12
N LEU A 91 -2.11 20.66 -0.92
CA LEU A 91 -1.31 21.85 -0.56
C LEU A 91 -2.20 23.03 -0.14
N ASN A 92 -3.37 23.17 -0.77
CA ASN A 92 -4.32 24.24 -0.47
C ASN A 92 -5.05 24.03 0.87
N GLN A 93 -5.07 22.81 1.41
CA GLN A 93 -5.68 22.50 2.71
C GLN A 93 -4.70 22.66 3.87
N GLN A 94 -3.39 22.68 3.63
CA GLN A 94 -2.35 22.83 4.66
C GLN A 94 -2.24 24.22 5.28
N VAL A 95 -3.03 25.19 4.81
CA VAL A 95 -3.24 26.47 5.52
C VAL A 95 -4.06 26.29 6.81
N LYS A 96 -4.57 25.07 7.09
CA LYS A 96 -5.32 24.77 8.31
C LYS A 96 -4.42 24.39 9.51
N THR A 97 -4.14 25.40 10.33
CA THR A 97 -4.50 25.44 11.77
C THR A 97 -4.15 24.26 12.69
N THR A 98 -3.11 23.46 12.41
CA THR A 98 -2.64 22.45 13.37
C THR A 98 -1.18 22.75 13.73
N PRO A 99 -0.87 23.26 14.93
CA PRO A 99 0.49 23.72 15.30
C PRO A 99 1.46 22.56 15.62
N GLY A 100 1.23 21.37 15.06
CA GLY A 100 1.95 20.14 15.39
C GLY A 100 2.57 19.49 14.15
N PRO A 101 3.61 18.65 14.35
CA PRO A 101 4.28 17.93 13.26
C PRO A 101 3.30 16.96 12.55
N ASP A 102 3.23 17.01 11.22
CA ASP A 102 2.46 16.05 10.41
C ASP A 102 3.39 14.97 9.85
N MET A 103 2.89 13.74 9.71
CA MET A 103 3.64 12.65 9.08
C MET A 103 4.10 13.00 7.66
N ALA A 104 3.37 13.88 6.95
CA ALA A 104 3.71 14.28 5.58
C ALA A 104 5.02 15.06 5.49
N ASP A 105 5.43 15.71 6.58
CA ASP A 105 6.60 16.58 6.62
C ASP A 105 7.91 15.81 6.34
N VAL A 106 7.95 14.49 6.59
CA VAL A 106 9.12 13.67 6.27
C VAL A 106 9.43 13.61 4.76
N PHE A 107 8.45 13.93 3.91
CA PHE A 107 8.61 14.08 2.46
C PHE A 107 8.21 15.49 1.98
N GLY A 108 8.48 16.52 2.79
CA GLY A 108 8.21 17.92 2.42
C GLY A 108 6.73 18.23 2.28
N SER A 109 5.88 17.53 3.03
CA SER A 109 4.43 17.72 3.07
C SER A 109 3.69 17.34 1.78
N PHE A 110 4.33 16.56 0.89
CA PHE A 110 3.72 16.05 -0.35
C PHE A 110 3.21 14.61 -0.27
N TYR A 111 3.75 13.82 0.66
CA TYR A 111 3.46 12.39 0.75
C TYR A 111 3.55 11.87 2.19
N VAL A 112 2.59 11.04 2.58
CA VAL A 112 2.65 10.21 3.79
C VAL A 112 2.90 8.76 3.38
N PRO A 113 3.90 8.07 3.97
CA PRO A 113 4.12 6.65 3.73
C PRO A 113 2.85 5.84 3.92
N LEU A 114 2.53 5.02 2.92
CA LEU A 114 1.38 4.13 2.94
C LEU A 114 1.33 3.28 4.21
N SER A 115 2.45 2.68 4.61
CA SER A 115 2.59 1.88 5.84
C SER A 115 2.21 2.67 7.09
N CYS A 116 2.73 3.90 7.25
CA CYS A 116 2.43 4.77 8.38
C CYS A 116 0.96 5.17 8.44
N ARG A 117 0.34 5.43 7.28
CA ARG A 117 -1.09 5.80 7.21
C ARG A 117 -2.00 4.62 7.54
N LEU A 118 -1.64 3.40 7.14
CA LEU A 118 -2.36 2.18 7.54
C LEU A 118 -2.32 1.99 9.06
N ILE A 119 -1.15 2.21 9.67
CA ILE A 119 -0.99 2.15 11.13
C ILE A 119 -1.86 3.22 11.80
N GLU A 120 -1.85 4.46 11.32
CA GLU A 120 -2.69 5.54 11.84
C GLU A 120 -4.19 5.17 11.80
N GLU A 121 -4.68 4.65 10.67
CA GLU A 121 -6.06 4.23 10.51
C GLU A 121 -6.43 3.09 11.49
N GLY A 122 -5.54 2.12 11.67
CA GLY A 122 -5.70 1.04 12.64
C GLY A 122 -5.77 1.54 14.09
N LEU A 123 -5.01 2.57 14.44
CA LEU A 123 -5.03 3.18 15.78
C LEU A 123 -6.26 4.05 16.05
N ILE A 124 -6.86 4.64 15.02
CA ILE A 124 -8.07 5.47 15.16
C ILE A 124 -9.31 4.59 15.24
N ASN A 125 -9.42 3.59 14.37
CA ASN A 125 -10.61 2.76 14.27
C ASN A 125 -10.29 1.38 13.65
N GLU A 126 -10.10 0.38 14.51
CA GLU A 126 -9.87 -1.01 14.10
C GLU A 126 -10.97 -1.54 13.15
N GLN A 127 -12.25 -1.16 13.39
CA GLN A 127 -13.37 -1.57 12.52
C GLN A 127 -13.26 -0.97 11.12
N LYS A 128 -12.78 0.27 11.01
CA LYS A 128 -12.54 0.92 9.72
C LYS A 128 -11.42 0.21 8.95
N LEU A 129 -10.38 -0.25 9.64
CA LEU A 129 -9.30 -1.02 9.04
C LEU A 129 -9.80 -2.38 8.51
N LEU A 130 -10.64 -3.10 9.27
CA LEU A 130 -11.25 -4.37 8.85
C LEU A 130 -12.17 -4.20 7.63
N GLN A 131 -13.02 -3.15 7.63
CA GLN A 131 -13.85 -2.84 6.46
C GLN A 131 -13.02 -2.49 5.24
N PHE A 132 -11.95 -1.73 5.44
CA PHE A 132 -11.02 -1.36 4.40
C PHE A 132 -10.30 -2.58 3.82
N GLN A 133 -9.85 -3.50 4.67
CA GLN A 133 -9.28 -4.76 4.24
C GLN A 133 -10.26 -5.58 3.40
N HIS A 134 -11.51 -5.72 3.83
CA HIS A 134 -12.52 -6.43 3.04
C HIS A 134 -12.74 -5.79 1.66
N GLU A 135 -12.68 -4.45 1.58
CA GLU A 135 -12.67 -3.74 0.28
C GLU A 135 -11.44 -4.10 -0.58
N LEU A 136 -10.26 -4.28 0.02
CA LEU A 136 -9.06 -4.70 -0.72
C LEU A 136 -9.18 -6.14 -1.24
N ILE A 137 -9.72 -7.06 -0.44
CA ILE A 137 -9.97 -8.47 -0.82
C ILE A 137 -10.97 -8.54 -1.98
N GLN A 138 -12.10 -7.83 -1.89
CA GLN A 138 -13.11 -7.81 -2.96
C GLN A 138 -12.57 -7.22 -4.27
N ARG A 139 -11.65 -6.27 -4.15
CA ARG A 139 -10.92 -5.68 -5.27
C ARG A 139 -9.67 -6.48 -5.63
N GLY A 140 -9.47 -7.69 -5.12
CA GLY A 140 -8.35 -8.59 -5.45
C GLY A 140 -6.95 -7.96 -5.39
N TYR A 141 -6.74 -7.00 -4.49
CA TYR A 141 -5.42 -6.38 -4.34
C TYR A 141 -4.46 -7.29 -3.56
N PRO A 142 -3.16 -7.32 -3.94
CA PRO A 142 -2.17 -8.17 -3.29
C PRO A 142 -1.96 -7.79 -1.81
N GLY A 143 -1.68 -8.79 -0.97
CA GLY A 143 -1.38 -8.62 0.45
C GLY A 143 -2.58 -8.35 1.36
N ALA A 144 -3.81 -8.52 0.86
CA ALA A 144 -5.03 -8.44 1.66
C ALA A 144 -5.30 -9.78 2.38
N GLU A 145 -4.40 -10.19 3.28
CA GLU A 145 -4.53 -11.39 4.12
C GLU A 145 -5.46 -11.12 5.31
N ASP A 146 -6.27 -12.10 5.76
CA ASP A 146 -7.18 -11.96 6.91
C ASP A 146 -6.46 -11.40 8.17
N LEU A 147 -6.95 -10.28 8.70
CA LEU A 147 -6.47 -9.77 9.98
C LEU A 147 -6.96 -10.73 11.07
N PHE A 148 -6.03 -11.46 11.68
CA PHE A 148 -6.35 -12.32 12.81
C PHE A 148 -6.78 -11.47 14.01
N GLN A 149 -8.09 -11.34 14.21
CA GLN A 149 -8.62 -10.77 15.43
C GLN A 149 -8.52 -11.80 16.54
N GLN A 150 -7.46 -11.73 17.34
CA GLN A 150 -7.43 -12.46 18.59
C GLN A 150 -8.39 -11.76 19.57
N ARG A 151 -9.63 -12.26 19.64
CA ARG A 151 -10.55 -11.88 20.72
C ARG A 151 -9.87 -12.27 22.03
N SER A 152 -9.57 -11.29 22.87
CA SER A 152 -9.09 -11.57 24.22
C SER A 152 -10.20 -12.23 25.03
N SER A 153 -10.23 -13.57 25.02
CA SER A 153 -10.92 -14.36 26.04
C SER A 153 -10.11 -14.27 27.32
N GLY A 154 -10.27 -13.18 28.07
CA GLY A 154 -9.48 -12.98 29.27
C GLY A 154 -9.82 -11.66 29.93
N MET A 155 -10.48 -11.80 31.08
CA MET A 155 -10.77 -10.79 32.09
C MET A 155 -9.59 -9.85 32.31
N SER A 156 -9.48 -8.84 31.45
CA SER A 156 -8.55 -7.75 31.65
C SER A 156 -9.29 -6.83 32.61
N THR A 157 -8.99 -6.96 33.90
CA THR A 157 -9.19 -5.87 34.85
C THR A 157 -8.50 -4.67 34.22
N ARG A 158 -9.27 -3.86 33.51
CA ARG A 158 -8.86 -2.59 32.94
C ARG A 158 -8.50 -1.76 34.16
N SER A 159 -7.24 -1.89 34.59
CA SER A 159 -6.69 -1.18 35.73
C SER A 159 -7.05 0.27 35.47
N GLN A 160 -7.89 0.83 36.34
CA GLN A 160 -8.27 2.23 36.37
C GLN A 160 -7.07 3.07 36.78
N TYR A 161 -5.93 2.87 36.12
CA TYR A 161 -4.80 3.76 36.20
C TYR A 161 -4.93 4.74 35.04
N HIS A 162 -5.22 5.96 35.47
CA HIS A 162 -5.34 7.20 34.72
C HIS A 162 -3.97 7.59 34.12
N ASP A 163 -3.35 6.71 33.32
CA ASP A 163 -2.17 7.08 32.55
C ASP A 163 -2.56 7.10 31.08
N ASN A 164 -2.56 8.30 30.51
CA ASN A 164 -3.04 8.61 29.16
C ASN A 164 -2.06 8.09 28.08
N GLN A 165 -1.31 7.03 28.38
CA GLN A 165 -0.17 6.53 27.62
C GLN A 165 -0.45 5.15 27.03
N GLN A 166 -0.37 5.04 25.70
CA GLN A 166 -0.54 3.79 24.97
C GLN A 166 0.79 3.36 24.36
N SER A 167 1.29 2.19 24.79
CA SER A 167 2.51 1.59 24.25
C SER A 167 2.17 0.66 23.08
N ILE A 168 2.83 0.85 21.94
CA ILE A 168 2.52 0.14 20.69
C ILE A 168 3.83 -0.41 20.10
N LEU A 169 3.91 -1.72 19.91
CA LEU A 169 4.99 -2.39 19.18
C LEU A 169 4.64 -2.45 17.70
N ILE A 170 5.52 -1.91 16.86
CA ILE A 170 5.39 -1.91 15.40
C ILE A 170 6.49 -2.80 14.83
N VAL A 171 6.08 -3.92 14.23
CA VAL A 171 6.98 -4.88 13.58
C VAL A 171 6.95 -4.65 12.07
N PHE A 172 8.10 -4.36 11.48
CA PHE A 172 8.22 -4.24 10.01
C PHE A 172 8.91 -5.50 9.47
N ILE A 173 8.12 -6.38 8.85
CA ILE A 173 8.60 -7.58 8.19
C ILE A 173 9.03 -7.21 6.77
N GLY A 174 10.26 -7.56 6.40
CA GLY A 174 10.88 -7.07 5.17
C GLY A 174 11.53 -5.70 5.33
N GLY A 175 11.55 -5.14 6.55
CA GLY A 175 12.27 -3.92 6.93
C GLY A 175 11.50 -2.62 6.72
N CYS A 176 12.12 -1.51 7.14
CA CYS A 176 11.56 -0.17 6.99
C CYS A 176 12.64 0.89 6.76
N THR A 177 12.20 2.08 6.40
CA THR A 177 13.03 3.26 6.20
C THR A 177 13.00 4.17 7.42
N GLN A 178 14.05 5.01 7.56
CA GLN A 178 14.07 6.02 8.61
C GLN A 178 12.93 7.04 8.46
N SER A 179 12.47 7.31 7.24
CA SER A 179 11.32 8.18 6.98
C SER A 179 10.03 7.63 7.56
N GLU A 180 9.80 6.32 7.50
CA GLU A 180 8.63 5.68 8.12
C GLU A 180 8.68 5.76 9.65
N ILE A 181 9.85 5.49 10.24
CA ILE A 181 10.05 5.63 11.69
C ILE A 181 9.79 7.08 12.13
N ASN A 182 10.33 8.06 11.39
CA ASN A 182 10.15 9.47 11.71
C ASN A 182 8.69 9.92 11.54
N ALA A 183 7.99 9.48 10.49
CA ALA A 183 6.57 9.75 10.32
C ALA A 183 5.76 9.27 11.53
N LEU A 184 5.99 8.03 11.97
CA LEU A 184 5.28 7.50 13.14
C LEU A 184 5.65 8.23 14.43
N ARG A 185 6.89 8.68 14.60
CA ARG A 185 7.25 9.56 15.72
C ARG A 185 6.49 10.89 15.69
N MET A 186 6.30 11.48 14.52
CA MET A 186 5.49 12.71 14.35
C MET A 186 4.02 12.45 14.69
N LEU A 187 3.47 11.30 14.28
CA LEU A 187 2.11 10.88 14.69
C LEU A 187 1.95 10.78 16.21
N ALA A 188 2.97 10.27 16.91
CA ALA A 188 2.95 10.22 18.37
C ALA A 188 2.97 11.61 19.03
N MET A 189 3.61 12.59 18.38
CA MET A 189 3.68 13.97 18.85
C MET A 189 2.40 14.77 18.54
N SER A 190 1.71 14.46 17.44
CA SER A 190 0.55 15.23 16.99
C SER A 190 -0.76 14.91 17.75
N LYS A 191 -0.87 13.74 18.38
CA LYS A 191 -2.06 13.37 19.17
C LYS A 191 -2.01 13.98 20.57
N SER A 192 -2.80 15.03 20.80
CA SER A 192 -2.87 15.74 22.09
C SER A 192 -3.57 14.96 23.22
N ASN A 193 -4.50 14.06 22.87
CA ASN A 193 -5.39 13.42 23.85
C ASN A 193 -4.84 12.10 24.42
N THR A 194 -3.85 11.50 23.77
CA THR A 194 -3.26 10.22 24.17
C THR A 194 -1.79 10.21 23.81
N LYS A 195 -0.94 10.02 24.81
CA LYS A 195 0.51 9.89 24.64
C LYS A 195 0.81 8.53 24.02
N LEU A 196 1.13 8.52 22.73
CA LEU A 196 1.54 7.29 22.06
C LEU A 196 3.04 7.07 22.26
N GLN A 197 3.43 5.84 22.63
CA GLN A 197 4.82 5.42 22.66
C GLN A 197 5.02 4.26 21.70
N PHE A 198 5.77 4.52 20.62
CA PHE A 198 6.09 3.52 19.62
C PHE A 198 7.42 2.82 19.93
N TYR A 199 7.40 1.49 19.85
CA TYR A 199 8.57 0.63 19.82
C TYR A 199 8.68 0.02 18.43
N PHE A 200 9.85 0.13 17.80
CA PHE A 200 10.05 -0.33 16.43
C PHE A 200 10.91 -1.60 16.42
N ALA A 201 10.42 -2.63 15.75
CA ALA A 201 11.14 -3.88 15.52
C ALA A 201 11.18 -4.21 14.02
N PRO A 202 11.99 -3.48 13.22
CA PRO A 202 12.19 -3.81 11.81
C PRO A 202 13.17 -4.96 11.63
N THR A 203 12.92 -5.82 10.64
CA THR A 203 13.89 -6.88 10.28
C THR A 203 15.17 -6.31 9.66
N ASN A 204 15.07 -5.18 8.94
CA ASN A 204 16.20 -4.45 8.39
C ASN A 204 15.86 -2.96 8.26
N LEU A 205 16.88 -2.10 8.25
CA LEU A 205 16.75 -0.68 7.92
C LEU A 205 17.21 -0.44 6.48
N TRP A 206 16.27 -0.02 5.64
CA TRP A 206 16.49 0.17 4.21
C TRP A 206 16.75 1.62 3.85
N THR A 207 17.64 1.77 2.88
CA THR A 207 17.79 2.97 2.05
C THR A 207 17.59 2.57 0.60
N HIS A 208 17.33 3.55 -0.27
CA HIS A 208 17.19 3.30 -1.71
C HIS A 208 18.44 2.63 -2.31
N THR A 209 19.65 2.99 -1.83
CA THR A 209 20.91 2.37 -2.26
C THR A 209 21.05 0.94 -1.76
N ARG A 210 20.77 0.69 -0.48
CA ARG A 210 20.94 -0.63 0.13
C ARG A 210 20.01 -1.67 -0.49
N LEU A 211 18.77 -1.28 -0.79
CA LEU A 211 17.82 -2.17 -1.47
C LEU A 211 18.35 -2.62 -2.84
N LEU A 212 18.84 -1.67 -3.66
CA LEU A 212 19.37 -2.01 -4.98
C LEU A 212 20.64 -2.88 -4.88
N GLN A 213 21.53 -2.58 -3.95
CA GLN A 213 22.75 -3.37 -3.72
C GLN A 213 22.44 -4.80 -3.24
N GLU A 214 21.46 -4.98 -2.35
CA GLU A 214 21.06 -6.31 -1.90
C GLU A 214 20.42 -7.11 -3.05
N ILE A 215 19.63 -6.48 -3.92
CA ILE A 215 19.08 -7.15 -5.11
C ILE A 215 20.20 -7.54 -6.09
N GLU A 216 21.14 -6.64 -6.34
CA GLU A 216 22.27 -6.90 -7.24
C GLU A 216 23.12 -8.08 -6.75
N THR A 217 23.41 -8.13 -5.44
CA THR A 217 24.29 -9.13 -4.82
C THR A 217 23.62 -10.45 -4.47
N SER A 218 22.29 -10.51 -4.35
CA SER A 218 21.55 -11.74 -4.05
C SER A 218 21.80 -12.82 -5.12
N GLN A 219 22.41 -13.95 -4.77
CA GLN A 219 22.68 -15.05 -5.71
C GLN A 219 21.43 -15.88 -6.01
#